data_AF-A0A524PU29-F1
#
_entry.id   AF-A0A524PU29-F1
#
_cell.length_a   1.000
_cell.length_b   1.000
_cell.length_c   1.000
_cell.angle_alpha   90.00
_cell.angle_beta   90.00
_cell.angle_gamma   90.00
#
_symmetry.space_group_name_H-M   'P 1'
#
loop_
_entity.id
_entity.type
_entity.pdbx_description
1 polymer ?
#
loop_
_entity_poly.entity_id
_entity_poly.type
_entity_poly.pdbx_seq_one_letter_code
_entity_poly.pdbx_strand_id
1 'polypeptide(L)'
;GYHEWLIEFEVAPRDPEYFTALLDNSLQSLNSDYEAKRYKNLTLNMPVVRVVPQGTFYKWFQKKNKLGGQNKVPRLANDRKYIEELYQILEESKQ
;
A
#
# COMPACT_ATOMS: atom_id res chain seq x y z
N GLY A 1 -8.69 -13.47 -2.79
CA GLY A 1 -7.42 -12.71 -2.66
C GLY A 1 -7.68 -11.37 -2.00
N TYR A 2 -6.67 -10.52 -1.83
CA TYR A 2 -6.85 -9.14 -1.33
C TYR A 2 -5.85 -8.20 -2.00
N HIS A 3 -6.13 -6.90 -1.98
CA HIS A 3 -5.16 -5.87 -2.32
C HIS A 3 -4.47 -5.39 -1.05
N GLU A 4 -3.15 -5.26 -1.09
CA GLU A 4 -2.36 -4.73 0.01
C GLU A 4 -1.81 -3.35 -0.36
N TRP A 5 -2.00 -2.37 0.52
CA TRP A 5 -1.59 -0.99 0.36
C TRP A 5 -0.61 -0.63 1.48
N LEU A 6 0.61 -0.26 1.12
CA LEU A 6 1.54 0.39 2.06
C LEU A 6 1.46 1.89 1.81
N ILE A 7 1.10 2.65 2.84
CA ILE A 7 0.88 4.09 2.72
C ILE A 7 1.73 4.82 3.75
N GLU A 8 2.56 5.73 3.25
CA GLU A 8 3.32 6.68 4.05
C GLU A 8 2.50 7.97 4.11
N PHE A 9 1.98 8.31 5.28
CA PHE A 9 1.18 9.52 5.48
C PHE A 9 2.04 10.65 6.02
N GLU A 10 1.83 11.87 5.49
CA GLU A 10 2.33 13.08 6.14
C GLU A 10 1.61 13.34 7.47
N VAL A 11 0.28 13.18 7.46
CA VAL A 11 -0.57 13.18 8.65
C VAL A 11 -1.38 11.89 8.64
N ALA A 12 -1.07 10.99 9.58
CA ALA A 12 -1.75 9.70 9.67
C ALA A 12 -3.25 9.89 10.02
N PRO A 13 -4.14 9.04 9.47
CA PRO A 13 -5.54 9.08 9.85
C PRO A 13 -5.69 8.72 11.34
N ARG A 14 -6.62 9.40 12.02
CA ARG A 14 -6.96 9.09 13.42
C ARG A 14 -7.47 7.66 13.59
N ASP A 15 -8.18 7.15 12.58
CA ASP A 15 -8.79 5.83 12.55
C ASP A 15 -8.40 5.14 11.23
N PRO A 16 -7.39 4.24 11.25
CA PRO A 16 -6.95 3.50 10.07
C PRO A 16 -8.01 2.57 9.49
N GLU A 17 -8.86 1.98 10.32
CA GLU A 17 -9.94 1.09 9.91
C GLU A 17 -11.01 1.86 9.13
N TYR A 18 -11.40 3.03 9.64
CA TYR A 18 -12.31 3.94 8.94
C TYR A 18 -11.72 4.41 7.61
N PHE A 19 -10.44 4.78 7.59
CA PHE A 19 -9.75 5.12 6.35
C PHE A 19 -9.77 3.97 5.34
N THR A 20 -9.56 2.74 5.80
CA THR A 20 -9.58 1.54 4.94
C THR A 20 -10.96 1.30 4.33
N ALA A 21 -12.02 1.46 5.12
CA ALA A 21 -13.40 1.37 4.62
C ALA A 21 -13.71 2.47 3.59
N LEU A 22 -13.26 3.71 3.85
CA LEU A 22 -13.42 4.82 2.93
C LEU A 22 -12.66 4.59 1.61
N LEU A 23 -11.43 4.08 1.69
CA LEU A 23 -10.63 3.70 0.52
C LEU A 23 -11.34 2.64 -0.33
N ASP A 24 -11.82 1.56 0.29
CA ASP A 24 -12.53 0.49 -0.41
C ASP A 24 -13.81 1.00 -1.10
N ASN A 25 -14.63 1.79 -0.39
CA ASN A 25 -15.83 2.39 -0.97
C ASN A 25 -15.50 3.32 -2.15
N SER A 26 -14.44 4.12 -2.02
CA SER A 26 -13.98 5.00 -3.10
C SER A 26 -13.51 4.19 -4.32
N LEU A 27 -12.77 3.10 -4.11
CA LEU A 27 -12.33 2.20 -5.18
C LEU A 27 -13.50 1.54 -5.89
N GLN A 28 -14.53 1.09 -5.16
CA GLN A 28 -15.76 0.54 -5.74
C GLN A 28 -16.48 1.59 -6.59
N SER A 29 -16.63 2.82 -6.07
CA SER A 29 -17.32 3.89 -6.80
C SER A 29 -16.62 4.33 -8.10
N LEU A 30 -15.29 4.18 -8.17
CA LEU A 30 -14.48 4.60 -9.32
C LEU A 30 -14.23 3.47 -10.33
N ASN A 31 -14.46 2.21 -9.95
CA ASN A 31 -14.12 1.06 -10.78
C ASN A 31 -15.15 -0.07 -10.60
N SER A 32 -16.06 -0.19 -11.57
CA SER A 32 -17.12 -1.21 -11.59
C SER A 32 -16.59 -2.64 -11.59
N ASP A 33 -15.41 -2.91 -12.18
CA ASP A 33 -14.79 -4.24 -12.11
C ASP A 33 -14.29 -4.57 -10.70
N TYR A 34 -13.78 -3.57 -9.97
CA TYR A 34 -13.39 -3.73 -8.58
C TYR A 34 -14.62 -3.97 -7.69
N GLU A 35 -15.67 -3.15 -7.87
CA GLU A 35 -16.96 -3.33 -7.21
C GLU A 35 -17.53 -4.73 -7.42
N ALA A 36 -17.59 -5.20 -8.67
CA ALA A 36 -18.09 -6.54 -8.98
C ALA A 36 -17.30 -7.65 -8.28
N LYS A 37 -15.97 -7.51 -8.16
CA LYS A 37 -15.10 -8.48 -7.45
C LYS A 37 -15.23 -8.41 -5.93
N ARG A 38 -15.56 -7.23 -5.38
CA ARG A 38 -15.82 -6.99 -3.94
C ARG A 38 -17.24 -7.37 -3.54
N TYR A 39 -18.19 -7.37 -4.47
CA TYR A 39 -19.58 -7.69 -4.22
C TYR A 39 -19.73 -9.07 -3.56
N LYS A 40 -20.47 -9.10 -2.44
CA LYS A 40 -20.66 -10.26 -1.55
C LYS A 40 -19.39 -10.86 -0.91
N ASN A 41 -18.23 -10.19 -0.98
CA ASN A 41 -16.95 -10.68 -0.45
C ASN A 41 -16.54 -12.07 -0.96
N LEU A 42 -17.07 -12.53 -2.10
CA LEU A 42 -16.89 -13.91 -2.56
C LEU A 42 -15.53 -14.14 -3.23
N THR A 43 -14.93 -13.10 -3.82
CA THR A 43 -13.75 -13.24 -4.69
C THR A 43 -12.59 -12.35 -4.24
N LEU A 44 -12.89 -11.14 -3.77
CA LEU A 44 -11.92 -10.18 -3.26
C LEU A 44 -12.28 -9.72 -1.84
N ASN A 45 -11.37 -9.96 -0.90
CA ASN A 45 -11.51 -9.53 0.49
C ASN A 45 -11.25 -8.02 0.62
N MET A 46 -11.58 -7.48 1.80
CA MET A 46 -11.21 -6.14 2.23
C MET A 46 -9.71 -5.87 1.93
N PRO A 47 -9.35 -4.73 1.32
CA PRO A 47 -7.96 -4.32 1.21
C PRO A 47 -7.31 -4.23 2.58
N VAL A 48 -6.05 -4.66 2.63
CA VAL A 48 -5.19 -4.49 3.79
C VAL A 48 -4.42 -3.20 3.61
N VAL A 49 -4.68 -2.20 4.45
CA VAL A 49 -3.91 -0.96 4.48
C VAL A 49 -2.90 -1.03 5.63
N ARG A 50 -1.63 -0.77 5.33
CA ARG A 50 -0.57 -0.64 6.31
C ARG A 50 0.03 0.75 6.25
N VAL A 51 -0.12 1.46 7.36
CA VAL A 51 0.58 2.72 7.59
C VAL A 51 2.06 2.40 7.82
N VAL A 52 2.92 3.02 7.03
CA VAL A 52 4.39 2.91 7.18
C VAL A 52 4.97 4.23 7.67
N PRO A 53 6.08 4.21 8.44
CA PRO A 53 6.74 5.42 8.92
C PRO A 53 7.20 6.33 7.77
N GLN A 54 7.28 7.63 8.05
CA GLN A 54 7.82 8.59 7.10
C GLN A 54 9.28 8.26 6.73
N GLY A 55 9.63 8.44 5.47
CA GLY A 55 10.93 8.10 4.88
C GLY A 55 11.11 6.63 4.54
N THR A 56 10.09 5.77 4.67
CA THR A 56 10.19 4.34 4.33
C THR A 56 10.52 4.16 2.85
N PHE A 57 9.77 4.84 1.96
CA PHE A 57 10.02 4.74 0.52
C PHE A 57 11.36 5.37 0.12
N TYR A 58 11.77 6.44 0.81
CA TYR A 58 13.08 7.07 0.59
C TYR A 58 14.24 6.12 0.94
N LYS A 59 14.20 5.48 2.12
CA LYS A 59 15.20 4.49 2.55
C LYS A 59 15.23 3.29 1.61
N TRP A 60 14.06 2.83 1.15
CA TRP A 60 13.97 1.77 0.16
C TRP A 60 14.66 2.13 -1.16
N PHE A 61 14.49 3.37 -1.63
CA PHE A 61 15.18 3.89 -2.82
C PHE A 61 16.69 4.02 -2.62
N GLN A 62 17.11 4.48 -1.44
CA GLN A 62 18.51 4.55 -1.04
C GLN A 62 19.19 3.19 -1.10
N LYS A 63 18.58 2.17 -0.49
CA LYS A 63 19.10 0.80 -0.47
C LYS A 63 19.26 0.20 -1.87
N LYS A 64 18.40 0.60 -2.80
CA LYS A 64 18.46 0.14 -4.19
C LYS A 64 19.44 0.90 -5.07
N ASN A 65 20.20 1.86 -4.52
CA ASN A 65 21.00 2.81 -5.29
C ASN A 65 20.17 3.54 -6.36
N LYS A 66 18.88 3.77 -6.06
CA LYS A 66 17.91 4.41 -6.95
C LYS A 66 17.61 5.86 -6.59
N LEU A 67 18.38 6.45 -5.67
CA LEU A 67 18.31 7.88 -5.37
C LEU A 67 18.86 8.68 -6.56
N GLY A 68 17.97 9.06 -7.47
CA GLY A 68 18.28 9.83 -8.67
C GLY A 68 17.04 10.06 -9.53
N GLY A 69 17.03 11.13 -10.32
CA GLY A 69 15.83 11.74 -10.92
C GLY A 69 15.04 10.93 -11.95
N GLN A 70 15.36 9.65 -12.17
CA GLN A 70 14.67 8.81 -13.15
C GLN A 70 13.92 7.61 -12.54
N ASN A 71 14.21 7.21 -11.29
CA ASN A 71 13.50 6.09 -10.68
C ASN A 71 12.23 6.59 -9.98
N LYS A 72 11.09 5.96 -10.27
CA LYS A 72 9.79 6.24 -9.63
C LYS A 72 9.35 5.05 -8.79
N VAL A 73 8.72 5.31 -7.64
CA VAL A 73 8.11 4.26 -6.82
C VAL A 73 7.00 3.61 -7.66
N PRO A 74 7.03 2.28 -7.87
CA PRO A 74 5.93 1.58 -8.53
C PRO A 74 4.68 1.68 -7.67
N ARG A 75 3.57 2.11 -8.27
CA ARG A 75 2.30 2.34 -7.56
C ARG A 75 1.40 1.10 -7.50
N LEU A 76 1.63 0.14 -8.39
CA LEU A 76 0.88 -1.10 -8.51
C LEU A 76 1.81 -2.21 -8.97
N ALA A 77 1.70 -3.38 -8.36
CA ALA A 77 2.39 -4.59 -8.77
C ALA A 77 1.48 -5.79 -8.54
N ASN A 78 1.58 -6.79 -9.42
CA ASN A 78 0.81 -8.02 -9.33
C ASN A 78 1.50 -9.08 -8.46
N ASP A 79 2.77 -8.86 -8.12
CA ASP A 79 3.56 -9.73 -7.25
C ASP A 79 3.90 -9.01 -5.93
N ARG A 80 4.37 -9.79 -4.96
CA ARG A 80 4.69 -9.27 -3.62
C ARG A 80 6.09 -8.66 -3.53
N LYS A 81 6.89 -8.64 -4.61
CA LYS A 81 8.32 -8.29 -4.55
C LYS A 81 8.58 -6.97 -3.84
N TYR A 82 7.86 -5.92 -4.22
CA TYR A 82 8.07 -4.59 -3.65
C TYR A 82 7.58 -4.49 -2.20
N ILE A 83 6.48 -5.16 -1.86
CA ILE A 83 5.95 -5.18 -0.50
C ILE A 83 6.91 -5.91 0.44
N GLU A 84 7.44 -7.07 0.03
CA GLU A 84 8.40 -7.83 0.83
C GLU A 84 9.69 -7.02 1.04
N GLU A 85 10.21 -6.36 0.00
CA GLU A 85 11.39 -5.50 0.14
C GLU A 85 11.12 -4.28 1.05
N LEU A 86 9.92 -3.72 1.03
CA LEU A 86 9.53 -2.64 1.94
C LEU A 86 9.41 -3.13 3.38
N TYR A 87 8.92 -4.35 3.62
CA TYR A 87 8.91 -4.96 4.96
C TYR A 87 10.33 -5.14 5.52
N GLN A 88 11.30 -5.52 4.70
CA GLN A 88 12.70 -5.58 5.15
C GLN A 88 13.21 -4.23 5.65
N ILE A 89 12.85 -3.12 4.97
CA ILE A 89 13.20 -1.77 5.44
C ILE A 89 12.56 -1.47 6.80
N LEU A 90 11.30 -1.89 7.00
CA LEU A 90 10.57 -1.68 8.25
C LEU A 90 11.18 -2.47 9.41
N GLU A 91 11.61 -3.71 9.17
CA GLU A 91 12.29 -4.55 10.17
C GLU A 91 13.65 -3.97 10.56
N GLU A 92 14.45 -3.52 9.59
CA GLU A 92 15.75 -2.90 9.82
C GLU A 92 15.64 -1.60 10.62
N SER A 93 14.55 -0.84 10.46
CA SER A 93 14.34 0.41 11.20
C SER A 93 13.82 0.23 12.64
N LYS A 94 13.54 -1.00 13.08
CA LYS A 94 13.13 -1.33 14.45
C LYS A 94 14.29 -1.78 15.34
N GLN A 95 15.47 -2.04 14.77
CA GLN A 95 16.73 -2.32 15.48
C GLN A 95 17.49 -1.03 15.75
#